data_AF-A0A381YGV3-F1
#
_entry.id   AF-A0A381YGV3-F1
#
_cell.length_a   1.000
_cell.length_b   1.000
_cell.length_c   1.000
_cell.angle_alpha   90.00
_cell.angle_beta   90.00
_cell.angle_gamma   90.00
#
_symmetry.space_group_name_H-M   'P 1'
#
loop_
_entity.id
_entity.type
_entity.pdbx_description
1 polymer ?
#
loop_
_entity_poly.entity_id
_entity_poly.type
_entity_poly.pdbx_seq_one_letter_code
_entity_poly.pdbx_strand_id
1 'polypeptide(L)'
;GEIRMVLNWGAEPRDLDSHLKTPEIDGQTYHISYSNRGNATSPPYATLDIDKVDGYGPETLTIKQSFSGTYIYYIYQYSSAGSLPSSGGTIQIYNSPDCDGETFQVPNQGNGRFWYVCDIDGDTGDITIINQIQDSEPSP
;
A
#
# COMPACT_ATOMS: atom_id res chain seq x y z
N GLY A 1 -6.42 -10.21 12.84
CA GLY A 1 -5.63 -10.86 11.79
C GLY A 1 -4.37 -10.06 11.56
N GLU A 2 -3.49 -10.57 10.71
CA GLU A 2 -2.41 -9.78 10.10
C GLU A 2 -2.80 -9.52 8.65
N ILE A 3 -2.63 -8.29 8.17
CA ILE A 3 -2.90 -7.93 6.77
C ILE A 3 -1.58 -7.55 6.11
N ARG A 4 -1.24 -8.24 5.03
CA ARG A 4 0.04 -8.08 4.34
C ARG A 4 -0.19 -7.68 2.89
N MET A 5 0.41 -6.56 2.49
CA MET A 5 0.40 -6.04 1.13
C MET A 5 1.78 -6.25 0.50
N VAL A 6 1.82 -6.91 -0.65
CA VAL A 6 3.04 -7.18 -1.41
C VAL A 6 2.93 -6.48 -2.76
N LEU A 7 3.77 -5.48 -2.98
CA LEU A 7 3.89 -4.76 -4.24
C LEU A 7 5.02 -5.38 -5.07
N ASN A 8 4.75 -5.75 -6.31
CA ASN A 8 5.74 -6.13 -7.31
C ASN A 8 5.59 -5.24 -8.55
N TRP A 9 6.68 -4.94 -9.25
CA TRP A 9 6.66 -4.19 -10.51
C TRP A 9 7.85 -4.57 -11.39
N GLY A 10 7.82 -4.11 -12.64
CA GLY A 10 8.86 -4.34 -13.63
C GLY A 10 10.11 -3.49 -13.45
N ALA A 11 10.87 -3.31 -14.53
CA ALA A 11 12.12 -2.56 -14.52
C ALA A 11 11.92 -1.04 -14.43
N GLU A 12 10.82 -0.53 -14.98
CA GLU A 12 10.46 0.89 -14.99
C GLU A 12 8.98 1.05 -14.65
N PRO A 13 8.58 2.03 -13.81
CA PRO A 13 9.40 2.94 -13.03
C PRO A 13 10.35 2.18 -12.10
N ARG A 14 11.54 2.72 -11.85
CA ARG A 14 12.54 2.04 -11.01
C ARG A 14 12.11 1.97 -9.56
N ASP A 15 11.38 2.97 -9.11
CA ASP A 15 11.04 3.14 -7.72
C ASP A 15 9.55 3.44 -7.58
N LEU A 16 8.86 2.52 -6.90
CA LEU A 16 7.46 2.58 -6.54
C LEU A 16 7.36 2.31 -5.03
N ASP A 17 6.86 3.30 -4.29
CA ASP A 17 6.78 3.24 -2.83
C ASP A 17 5.38 2.82 -2.37
N SER A 18 5.33 1.86 -1.45
CA SER A 18 4.13 1.48 -0.70
C SER A 18 3.82 2.48 0.42
N HIS A 19 2.60 3.02 0.42
CA HIS A 19 2.13 3.95 1.43
C HIS A 19 0.86 3.44 2.11
N LEU A 20 0.81 3.56 3.43
CA LEU A 20 -0.38 3.23 4.23
C LEU A 20 -0.71 4.39 5.17
N LYS A 21 -1.93 4.88 5.12
CA LYS A 21 -2.49 5.77 6.15
C LYS A 21 -3.37 4.95 7.09
N THR A 22 -3.20 5.15 8.39
CA THR A 22 -4.00 4.46 9.41
C THR A 22 -5.24 5.27 9.77
N PRO A 23 -6.28 4.61 10.31
CA PRO A 23 -7.26 5.29 11.14
C PRO A 23 -6.59 5.86 12.40
N GLU A 24 -7.41 6.49 13.25
CA GLU A 24 -6.94 6.99 14.55
C GLU A 24 -6.56 5.81 15.46
N ILE A 25 -5.32 5.81 15.93
CA ILE A 25 -4.78 4.87 16.91
C ILE A 25 -4.27 5.72 18.08
N ASP A 26 -4.83 5.53 19.27
CA ASP A 26 -4.49 6.29 20.48
C ASP A 26 -4.55 7.83 20.29
N GLY A 27 -5.55 8.31 19.55
CA GLY A 27 -5.79 9.75 19.32
C GLY A 27 -4.98 10.38 18.18
N GLN A 28 -4.26 9.58 17.39
CA GLN A 28 -3.44 10.07 16.27
C GLN A 28 -3.55 9.18 15.03
N THR A 29 -3.49 9.78 13.85
CA THR A 29 -3.33 9.06 12.57
C THR A 29 -1.85 8.94 12.22
N TYR A 30 -1.48 7.86 11.55
CA TYR A 30 -0.11 7.60 11.14
C TYR A 30 -0.03 7.39 9.63
N HIS A 31 1.14 7.71 9.07
CA HIS A 31 1.46 7.46 7.67
C HIS A 31 2.74 6.64 7.59
N ILE A 32 2.62 5.42 7.08
CA ILE A 32 3.71 4.49 6.85
C ILE A 32 4.16 4.62 5.40
N SER A 33 5.46 4.77 5.21
CA SER A 33 6.14 4.87 3.90
C SER A 33 7.64 4.60 4.09
N TYR A 34 8.43 4.74 3.03
CA TYR A 34 9.90 4.67 3.11
C TYR A 34 10.49 5.59 4.21
N SER A 35 9.98 6.82 4.33
CA SER A 35 10.50 7.81 5.31
C SER A 35 10.04 7.55 6.74
N ASN A 36 8.95 6.81 6.93
CA ASN A 36 8.44 6.39 8.23
C ASN A 36 7.98 4.93 8.17
N ARG A 37 8.88 4.01 8.51
CA ARG A 37 8.65 2.57 8.35
C ARG A 37 7.71 1.95 9.38
N GLY A 38 7.22 2.73 10.35
CA GLY A 38 6.30 2.26 11.39
C GLY A 38 6.95 1.35 12.45
N ASN A 39 6.12 0.63 13.21
CA ASN A 39 6.53 -0.26 14.29
C ASN A 39 5.52 -1.39 14.45
N ALA A 40 5.99 -2.62 14.70
CA ALA A 40 5.14 -3.80 14.83
C ALA A 40 4.49 -3.95 16.22
N THR A 41 5.07 -3.33 17.24
CA THR A 41 4.77 -3.56 18.67
C THR A 41 4.26 -2.32 19.41
N SER A 42 4.33 -1.16 18.78
CA SER A 42 3.78 0.10 19.25
C SER A 42 3.04 0.78 18.09
N PRO A 43 2.18 1.80 18.34
CA PRO A 43 1.57 2.58 17.27
C PRO A 43 2.62 2.98 16.22
N PRO A 44 2.37 2.77 14.92
CA PRO A 44 1.08 2.43 14.30
C PRO A 44 0.68 0.95 14.21
N TYR A 45 1.46 0.03 14.79
CA TYR A 45 1.27 -1.43 14.62
C TYR A 45 1.25 -1.89 13.16
N ALA A 46 1.98 -1.15 12.30
CA ALA A 46 2.18 -1.47 10.90
C ALA A 46 3.64 -1.20 10.54
N THR A 47 4.19 -1.99 9.63
CA THR A 47 5.60 -1.92 9.23
C THR A 47 5.80 -2.00 7.73
N LEU A 48 6.73 -1.20 7.20
CA LEU A 48 7.32 -1.43 5.88
C LEU A 48 8.51 -2.39 6.05
N ASP A 49 8.27 -3.67 5.77
CA ASP A 49 9.18 -4.78 6.08
C ASP A 49 10.32 -4.89 5.06
N ILE A 50 10.00 -4.74 3.77
CA ILE A 50 10.96 -4.77 2.67
C ILE A 50 10.70 -3.56 1.79
N ASP A 51 11.77 -2.89 1.44
CA ASP A 51 11.80 -1.63 0.72
C ASP A 51 12.87 -1.77 -0.37
N LYS A 52 12.51 -1.41 -1.61
CA LYS A 52 13.26 -1.77 -2.81
C LYS A 52 13.29 -0.59 -3.79
N VAL A 53 14.43 0.09 -3.84
CA VAL A 53 14.60 1.35 -4.60
C VAL A 53 15.14 1.19 -6.04
N ASP A 54 15.52 -0.02 -6.46
CA ASP A 54 16.29 -0.26 -7.72
C ASP A 54 15.57 -1.13 -8.77
N GLY A 55 14.25 -0.99 -8.89
CA GLY A 55 13.41 -1.75 -9.81
C GLY A 55 13.26 -3.21 -9.40
N TYR A 56 12.35 -3.93 -10.07
CA TYR A 56 12.06 -5.34 -9.77
C TYR A 56 11.85 -5.53 -8.26
N GLY A 57 10.67 -5.12 -7.77
CA GLY A 57 10.21 -5.37 -6.40
C GLY A 57 10.50 -6.80 -5.87
N PRO A 58 10.15 -7.12 -4.62
CA PRO A 58 8.97 -6.57 -3.98
C PRO A 58 9.25 -5.49 -2.94
N GLU A 59 8.22 -4.68 -2.69
CA GLU A 59 8.01 -4.04 -1.40
C GLU A 59 6.93 -4.77 -0.62
N THR A 60 7.05 -4.76 0.70
CA THR A 60 6.09 -5.42 1.59
C THR A 60 5.75 -4.51 2.74
N LEU A 61 4.46 -4.26 2.90
CA LEU A 61 3.89 -3.56 4.04
C LEU A 61 2.99 -4.52 4.81
N THR A 62 3.04 -4.48 6.14
CA THR A 62 2.23 -5.36 6.98
C THR A 62 1.55 -4.58 8.11
N ILE A 63 0.23 -4.73 8.25
CA ILE A 63 -0.54 -4.31 9.44
C ILE A 63 -0.53 -5.49 10.42
N LYS A 64 0.18 -5.32 11.53
CA LYS A 64 0.35 -6.34 12.58
C LYS A 64 -0.83 -6.38 13.54
N GLN A 65 -1.46 -5.22 13.76
CA GLN A 65 -2.69 -5.09 14.54
C GLN A 65 -3.56 -4.00 13.90
N SER A 66 -4.80 -4.36 13.58
CA SER A 66 -5.78 -3.43 13.06
C SER A 66 -6.55 -2.74 14.19
N PHE A 67 -6.99 -1.52 13.91
CA PHE A 67 -7.84 -0.69 14.78
C PHE A 67 -9.04 -0.22 13.97
N SER A 68 -10.18 -0.03 14.64
CA SER A 68 -11.43 0.42 13.99
C SER A 68 -11.22 1.67 13.15
N GLY A 69 -11.87 1.70 11.98
CA GLY A 69 -11.76 2.75 10.99
C GLY A 69 -11.06 2.31 9.71
N THR A 70 -10.85 3.26 8.80
CA THR A 70 -10.38 2.97 7.44
C THR A 70 -8.86 3.13 7.33
N TYR A 71 -8.21 2.08 6.85
CA TYR A 71 -6.84 2.15 6.36
C TYR A 71 -6.85 2.42 4.86
N ILE A 72 -5.97 3.32 4.40
CA ILE A 72 -5.87 3.70 2.98
C ILE A 72 -4.52 3.24 2.45
N TYR A 73 -4.55 2.32 1.49
CA TYR A 73 -3.34 1.79 0.86
C TYR A 73 -3.19 2.28 -0.57
N TYR A 74 -2.03 2.83 -0.89
CA TYR A 74 -1.73 3.37 -2.21
C TYR A 74 -0.24 3.27 -2.54
N ILE A 75 0.06 3.36 -3.84
CA ILE A 75 1.43 3.36 -4.36
C ILE A 75 1.78 4.75 -4.87
N TYR A 76 2.97 5.23 -4.55
CA TYR A 76 3.52 6.44 -5.10
C TYR A 76 4.67 6.13 -6.07
N GLN A 77 4.60 6.69 -7.28
CA GLN A 77 5.71 6.64 -8.21
C GLN A 77 6.75 7.71 -7.83
N TYR A 78 7.78 7.30 -7.09
CA TYR A 78 8.87 8.18 -6.67
C TYR A 78 9.80 8.55 -7.83
N SER A 79 10.11 7.56 -8.67
CA SER A 79 10.98 7.78 -9.82
C SER A 79 10.32 8.63 -10.92
N SER A 80 11.08 9.55 -11.52
CA SER A 80 10.57 10.48 -12.54
C SER A 80 10.48 9.87 -13.94
N ALA A 81 11.08 8.69 -14.15
CA ALA A 81 11.05 7.95 -15.40
C ALA A 81 9.96 6.87 -15.41
N GLY A 82 9.41 6.58 -16.58
CA GLY A 82 8.31 5.63 -16.74
C GLY A 82 6.97 6.17 -16.22
N SER A 83 5.97 5.30 -16.17
CA SER A 83 4.62 5.61 -15.70
C SER A 83 4.01 4.42 -14.95
N LEU A 84 3.06 4.68 -14.06
CA LEU A 84 2.30 3.64 -13.37
C LEU A 84 1.65 2.63 -14.35
N PRO A 85 0.96 3.03 -15.44
CA PRO A 85 0.38 2.07 -16.39
C PRO A 85 1.38 1.16 -17.07
N SER A 86 2.61 1.64 -17.31
CA SER A 86 3.68 0.86 -17.93
C SER A 86 4.49 0.03 -16.93
N SER A 87 4.20 0.13 -15.63
CA SER A 87 5.01 -0.47 -14.57
C SER A 87 4.90 -1.98 -14.47
N GLY A 88 3.79 -2.56 -14.97
CA GLY A 88 3.44 -3.94 -14.66
C GLY A 88 3.23 -4.17 -13.16
N GLY A 89 2.88 -3.10 -12.42
CA GLY A 89 2.65 -3.12 -10.99
C GLY A 89 1.54 -4.09 -10.60
N THR A 90 1.80 -4.90 -9.59
CA THR A 90 0.85 -5.87 -9.04
C THR A 90 0.87 -5.76 -7.52
N ILE A 91 -0.31 -5.73 -6.91
CA ILE A 91 -0.48 -5.82 -5.46
C ILE A 91 -1.09 -7.17 -5.14
N GLN A 92 -0.55 -7.85 -4.13
CA GLN A 92 -1.18 -8.99 -3.49
C GLN A 92 -1.46 -8.64 -2.04
N ILE A 93 -2.72 -8.71 -1.61
CA ILE A 93 -3.13 -8.49 -0.22
C ILE A 93 -3.55 -9.82 0.38
N TYR A 94 -2.93 -10.20 1.48
CA TYR A 94 -3.26 -11.38 2.26
C TYR A 94 -3.85 -10.96 3.59
N ASN A 95 -4.98 -11.53 3.97
CA ASN A 95 -5.56 -11.36 5.29
C ASN A 95 -5.46 -12.70 6.05
N SER A 96 -5.17 -12.68 7.35
CA SER A 96 -5.12 -13.89 8.19
C SER A 96 -6.28 -13.87 9.18
N PRO A 97 -7.04 -14.97 9.36
CA PRO A 97 -6.69 -16.36 9.05
C PRO A 97 -7.16 -16.87 7.68
N ASP A 98 -8.03 -16.12 7.01
CA ASP A 98 -8.59 -16.50 5.72
C ASP A 98 -7.55 -16.18 4.65
N CYS A 99 -6.66 -17.12 4.35
CA CYS A 99 -5.55 -17.02 3.38
C CYS A 99 -5.97 -16.65 1.93
N ASP A 100 -7.19 -16.18 1.72
CA ASP A 100 -7.68 -15.61 0.49
C ASP A 100 -6.88 -14.33 0.19
N GLY A 101 -6.03 -14.44 -0.83
CA GLY A 101 -5.25 -13.34 -1.34
C GLY A 101 -6.01 -12.62 -2.45
N GLU A 102 -6.21 -11.31 -2.32
CA GLU A 102 -6.67 -10.48 -3.45
C GLU A 102 -5.47 -9.99 -4.25
N THR A 103 -5.58 -10.04 -5.58
CA THR A 103 -4.52 -9.56 -6.49
C THR A 103 -5.06 -8.45 -7.38
N PHE A 104 -4.38 -7.31 -7.36
CA PHE A 104 -4.69 -6.16 -8.20
C PHE A 104 -3.56 -5.92 -9.19
N GLN A 105 -3.93 -5.60 -10.42
CA GLN A 105 -3.00 -5.11 -11.44
C GLN A 105 -3.16 -3.60 -11.53
N VAL A 106 -2.04 -2.89 -11.69
CA VAL A 106 -2.03 -1.45 -11.94
C VAL A 106 -2.93 -1.13 -13.14
N PRO A 107 -3.73 -0.06 -13.10
CA PRO A 107 -4.56 0.33 -14.22
C PRO A 107 -3.71 0.55 -15.48
N ASN A 108 -4.14 0.00 -16.61
CA ASN A 108 -3.44 0.14 -17.89
C ASN A 108 -3.63 1.53 -18.53
N GLN A 109 -4.38 2.42 -17.88
CA GLN A 109 -4.65 3.79 -18.29
C GLN A 109 -4.79 4.67 -17.04
N GLY A 110 -4.47 5.96 -17.20
CA GLY A 110 -4.54 6.94 -16.13
C GLY A 110 -3.32 7.87 -16.15
N ASN A 111 -3.45 9.03 -15.52
CA ASN A 111 -2.37 10.00 -15.37
C ASN A 111 -2.20 10.35 -13.90
N GLY A 112 -0.97 10.66 -13.53
CA GLY A 112 -0.61 11.00 -12.15
C GLY A 112 0.46 10.08 -11.60
N ARG A 113 0.78 10.29 -10.32
CA ARG A 113 1.85 9.56 -9.62
C ARG A 113 1.35 8.73 -8.47
N PHE A 114 0.05 8.74 -8.20
CA PHE A 114 -0.56 7.97 -7.13
C PHE A 114 -1.46 6.90 -7.73
N TRP A 115 -1.22 5.65 -7.37
CA TRP A 115 -2.16 4.55 -7.61
C TRP A 115 -2.86 4.25 -6.30
N TYR A 116 -4.11 4.71 -6.18
CA TYR A 116 -4.99 4.37 -5.08
C TYR A 116 -5.50 2.94 -5.26
N VAL A 117 -4.99 2.03 -4.42
CA VAL A 117 -5.24 0.60 -4.55
C VAL A 117 -6.57 0.24 -3.92
N CYS A 118 -6.70 0.44 -2.60
CA CYS A 118 -7.87 0.02 -1.84
C CYS A 118 -7.97 0.74 -0.49
N ASP A 119 -9.17 0.66 0.07
CA ASP A 119 -9.43 0.88 1.49
C ASP A 119 -9.58 -0.47 2.19
N ILE A 120 -9.12 -0.53 3.44
CA ILE A 120 -9.22 -1.72 4.29
C ILE A 120 -9.96 -1.33 5.55
N ASP A 121 -11.05 -2.02 5.83
CA ASP A 121 -11.79 -1.85 7.08
C ASP A 121 -10.99 -2.47 8.24
N GLY A 122 -10.67 -1.68 9.26
CA GLY A 122 -9.85 -2.11 10.38
C GLY A 122 -10.54 -3.05 11.38
N ASP A 123 -11.87 -3.11 11.37
CA ASP A 123 -12.68 -4.00 12.21
C ASP A 123 -12.86 -5.37 11.57
N THR A 124 -13.19 -5.40 10.27
CA THR A 124 -13.49 -6.64 9.55
C THR A 124 -12.32 -7.16 8.72
N GLY A 125 -11.42 -6.29 8.28
CA GLY A 125 -10.39 -6.61 7.29
C GLY A 125 -10.92 -6.67 5.86
N ASP A 126 -12.17 -6.24 5.62
CA ASP A 126 -12.76 -6.19 4.28
C ASP A 126 -12.02 -5.18 3.40
N ILE A 127 -11.76 -5.57 2.15
CA ILE A 127 -11.03 -4.77 1.18
C ILE A 127 -12.02 -4.12 0.21
N THR A 128 -12.06 -2.80 0.19
CA THR A 128 -12.79 -2.03 -0.82
C THR A 128 -11.82 -1.61 -1.93
N ILE A 129 -11.95 -2.26 -3.07
CA ILE A 129 -11.07 -2.03 -4.23
C ILE A 129 -11.40 -0.67 -4.86
N ILE A 130 -10.40 0.20 -4.98
CA ILE A 130 -10.50 1.49 -5.69
C ILE A 130 -9.83 1.39 -7.06
N ASN A 131 -8.60 0.89 -7.09
CA ASN A 131 -7.78 0.65 -8.27
C ASN A 131 -7.76 1.80 -9.29
N GLN A 132 -7.36 3.00 -8.85
CA GLN A 132 -7.38 4.23 -9.65
C GLN A 132 -6.03 4.94 -9.65
N ILE A 133 -5.59 5.46 -10.80
CA ILE A 133 -4.45 6.38 -10.90
C ILE A 133 -4.95 7.83 -10.82
N GLN A 134 -4.29 8.65 -10.01
CA GLN A 134 -4.66 10.04 -9.75
C GLN A 134 -3.44 10.95 -9.51
N ASP A 135 -3.66 12.26 -9.64
CA ASP A 135 -2.63 13.30 -9.52
C ASP A 135 -2.34 13.74 -8.08
N SER A 136 -3.26 13.48 -7.15
CA SER A 136 -3.16 13.86 -5.75
C SER A 136 -3.06 12.66 -4.83
N GLU A 137 -2.38 12.82 -3.70
CA GLU A 137 -2.29 11.79 -2.67
C GLU A 137 -3.69 11.43 -2.13
N PRO A 138 -4.04 10.14 -1.99
CA PRO A 138 -5.28 9.72 -1.35
C PRO A 138 -5.39 10.24 0.09
N SER A 139 -6.56 10.70 0.48
CA SER A 139 -6.88 11.14 1.84
C SER A 139 -8.12 10.39 2.35
N PRO A 140 -8.28 10.27 3.69
CA PRO A 140 -9.56 9.89 4.28
C PRO A 140 -10.69 10.86 3.92
#